data_AF-A0A8T6EPR1-F1
#
_entry.id   AF-A0A8T6EPR1-F1
#
_cell.length_a   1.000
_cell.length_b   1.000
_cell.length_c   1.000
_cell.angle_alpha   90.00
_cell.angle_beta   90.00
_cell.angle_gamma   90.00
#
_symmetry.space_group_name_H-M   'P 1'
#
loop_
_entity.id
_entity.type
_entity.pdbx_description
1 polymer ?
#
loop_
_entity_poly.entity_id
_entity_poly.type
_entity_poly.pdbx_seq_one_letter_code
_entity_poly.pdbx_strand_id
1 'polypeptide(L)' 'MATIAQELEQQILDALAEGEDLSKADFAKRIPDVEAAHLATALRSLKRARNVVVSSDGSKRVYRLAG' A
#
# COMPACT_ATOMS: atom_id res chain seq x y z
N MET A 1 -19.17 -6.62 -8.26
CA MET A 1 -18.65 -7.11 -6.97
C MET A 1 -17.16 -6.83 -6.98
N ALA A 2 -16.67 -5.95 -6.10
CA ALA A 2 -15.24 -5.77 -5.92
C ALA A 2 -14.66 -7.04 -5.28
N THR A 3 -13.49 -7.48 -5.71
CA THR A 3 -12.80 -8.59 -5.04
C THR A 3 -12.12 -8.09 -3.78
N ILE A 4 -11.87 -8.97 -2.81
CA ILE A 4 -11.12 -8.65 -1.58
C ILE A 4 -9.78 -7.95 -1.91
N ALA A 5 -9.15 -8.34 -3.03
CA ALA A 5 -7.93 -7.71 -3.51
C ALA A 5 -8.12 -6.25 -3.94
N GLN A 6 -9.23 -5.93 -4.63
CA GLN A 6 -9.53 -4.56 -5.05
C GLN A 6 -9.90 -3.66 -3.87
N GLU A 7 -10.62 -4.18 -2.87
CA GLU A 7 -10.91 -3.45 -1.64
C GLU A 7 -9.63 -3.11 -0.87
N LEU A 8 -8.70 -4.08 -0.77
CA LEU A 8 -7.40 -3.85 -0.15
C LEU A 8 -6.54 -2.84 -0.91
N GLU A 9 -6.54 -2.91 -2.25
CA GLU A 9 -5.86 -1.92 -3.09
C GLU A 9 -6.40 -0.51 -2.85
N GLN A 10 -7.73 -0.36 -2.76
CA GLN A 10 -8.34 0.94 -2.47
C GLN A 10 -7.97 1.45 -1.08
N GLN A 11 -8.03 0.60 -0.04
CA GLN A 11 -7.63 1.00 1.32
C GLN A 11 -6.17 1.46 1.39
N ILE A 12 -5.27 0.83 0.62
CA ILE A 12 -3.87 1.27 0.52
C ILE A 12 -3.77 2.65 -0.13
N LEU A 13 -4.52 2.89 -1.21
CA LEU A 13 -4.53 4.18 -1.90
C LEU A 13 -5.09 5.29 -1.00
N ASP A 14 -6.18 5.01 -0.28
CA ASP A 14 -6.79 5.95 0.66
C ASP A 14 -5.81 6.30 1.79
N ALA A 15 -5.11 5.30 2.35
CA ALA A 15 -4.09 5.52 3.37
C ALA A 15 -2.92 6.39 2.87
N LEU A 16 -2.54 6.27 1.59
CA LEU A 16 -1.48 7.09 0.98
C LEU A 16 -1.96 8.48 0.55
N ALA A 17 -3.27 8.66 0.32
CA ALA A 17 -3.86 9.93 -0.07
C ALA A 17 -3.78 10.99 1.05
N GLU A 18 -3.55 10.57 2.29
CA GLU A 18 -3.24 11.47 3.41
C GLU A 18 -1.89 12.20 3.27
N GLY A 19 -1.10 11.88 2.24
CA GLY A 19 0.13 12.59 1.88
C GLY A 19 1.39 12.09 2.59
N GLU A 20 1.31 10.93 3.25
CA GLU A 20 2.43 10.32 3.96
C GLU A 20 3.06 9.16 3.17
N ASP A 21 4.39 9.06 3.26
CA ASP A 21 5.16 7.91 2.80
C ASP A 21 4.98 6.77 3.82
N LEU A 22 4.24 5.71 3.46
CA LEU A 22 3.91 4.63 4.38
C LEU A 22 4.77 3.39 4.15
N SER A 23 5.29 2.80 5.22
CA SER A 23 5.94 1.48 5.15
C SER A 23 4.91 0.35 5.26
N LYS A 24 5.33 -0.88 4.94
CA LYS A 24 4.49 -2.08 5.17
C LYS A 24 4.01 -2.21 6.62
N ALA A 25 4.84 -1.79 7.58
CA ALA A 25 4.47 -1.84 8.98
C ALA A 25 3.37 -0.82 9.31
N ASP A 26 3.36 0.32 8.63
CA ASP A 26 2.34 1.35 8.84
C ASP A 26 1.01 0.93 8.24
N PHE A 27 1.02 0.30 7.05
CA PHE A 27 -0.17 -0.32 6.48
C PHE A 27 -0.76 -1.41 7.38
N ALA A 28 0.07 -2.26 7.98
CA ALA A 28 -0.39 -3.30 8.90
C ALA A 28 -1.04 -2.73 10.18
N LYS A 29 -0.71 -1.50 10.58
CA LYS A 29 -1.37 -0.80 11.70
C LYS A 29 -2.68 -0.15 11.28
N ARG A 30 -2.73 0.44 10.08
CA ARG A 30 -3.91 1.16 9.56
C ARG A 30 -5.00 0.22 9.04
N ILE A 31 -4.59 -0.92 8.49
CA ILE A 31 -5.47 -1.96 7.94
C ILE A 31 -5.27 -3.22 8.80
N PRO A 32 -5.83 -3.25 10.02
CA PRO A 32 -5.82 -4.46 10.83
C PRO A 32 -6.60 -5.56 10.09
N ASP A 33 -6.29 -6.82 10.38
CA ASP A 33 -6.93 -8.03 9.82
C ASP A 33 -6.55 -8.42 8.38
N VAL A 34 -5.50 -7.82 7.81
CA VAL A 34 -4.95 -8.24 6.52
C VAL A 34 -3.66 -9.04 6.69
N GLU A 35 -3.62 -10.24 6.10
CA GLU A 35 -2.40 -11.03 6.03
C GLU A 35 -1.29 -10.28 5.27
N ALA A 36 -0.06 -10.35 5.79
CA ALA A 36 1.10 -9.70 5.18
C ALA A 36 1.34 -10.14 3.71
N ALA A 37 0.94 -11.36 3.35
CA ALA A 37 1.02 -11.88 1.98
C ALA A 37 0.04 -11.16 1.03
N HIS A 38 -1.18 -10.90 1.46
CA HIS A 38 -2.18 -10.14 0.70
C HIS A 38 -1.76 -8.69 0.54
N LEU A 39 -1.26 -8.06 1.61
CA LEU A 39 -0.72 -6.70 1.56
C LEU A 39 0.46 -6.59 0.56
N ALA A 40 1.38 -7.55 0.59
CA ALA A 40 2.51 -7.57 -0.35
C ALA A 40 2.06 -7.73 -1.81
N THR A 41 0.99 -8.49 -2.05
CA THR A 41 0.42 -8.73 -3.38
C THR A 41 -0.26 -7.47 -3.91
N ALA A 42 -1.10 -6.82 -3.09
CA ALA A 42 -1.76 -5.57 -3.45
C ALA A 42 -0.75 -4.43 -3.74
N LEU A 43 0.26 -4.25 -2.88
CA LEU A 43 1.33 -3.27 -3.12
C LEU A 43 2.10 -3.53 -4.42
N ARG A 44 2.32 -4.81 -4.78
CA ARG A 44 2.97 -5.18 -6.04
C ARG A 44 2.08 -4.87 -7.25
N SER A 45 0.77 -5.11 -7.13
CA SER A 45 -0.23 -4.80 -8.15
C SER A 45 -0.29 -3.29 -8.40
N LEU A 46 -0.46 -2.49 -7.34
CA LEU A 46 -0.49 -1.02 -7.41
C LEU A 46 0.79 -0.43 -8.02
N LYS A 47 1.96 -0.98 -7.67
CA LYS A 47 3.24 -0.58 -8.27
C LYS A 47 3.26 -0.85 -9.78
N ARG A 48 2.78 -2.02 -10.22
CA ARG A 48 2.70 -2.38 -11.65
C ARG A 48 1.73 -1.48 -12.41
N ALA A 49 0.61 -1.13 -11.78
CA ALA A 49 -0.37 -0.19 -12.31
C ALA A 49 0.13 1.27 -12.33
N ARG A 50 1.32 1.55 -11.77
CA ARG A 50 1.89 2.89 -11.60
C ARG A 50 1.06 3.82 -10.72
N ASN A 51 0.23 3.28 -9.84
CA ASN A 51 -0.53 4.07 -8.86
C ASN A 51 0.34 4.44 -7.65
N VAL A 52 1.36 3.64 -7.35
CA VAL A 52 2.30 3.88 -6.24
C VAL A 52 3.75 3.76 -6.66
N VAL A 53 4.59 4.61 -6.06
CA VAL A 53 6.04 4.59 -6.20
C VAL A 53 6.65 4.02 -4.92
N VAL A 54 7.76 3.31 -5.07
CA VAL A 54 8.51 2.76 -3.94
C VAL A 54 9.79 3.55 -3.77
N SER A 55 10.02 4.07 -2.57
CA SER A 55 11.22 4.79 -2.17
C SER A 55 11.79 4.19 -0.89
N SER A 56 12.88 4.76 -0.38
CA SER A 56 13.52 4.33 0.86
C SER A 56 13.69 5.51 1.78
N ASP A 57 13.15 5.41 3.00
CA ASP A 57 13.32 6.40 4.07
C ASP A 57 14.54 6.01 4.94
N GLY A 58 15.72 5.90 4.31
CA GLY A 58 16.99 5.57 4.98
C GLY A 58 17.18 4.11 5.42
N SER A 59 16.16 3.46 5.98
CA SER A 59 16.26 2.08 6.52
C SER A 59 15.13 1.14 6.12
N LYS A 60 14.01 1.69 5.64
CA LYS A 60 12.81 0.92 5.28
C LYS A 60 12.32 1.33 3.89
N ARG A 61 11.70 0.36 3.20
CA ARG A 61 10.93 0.67 1.98
C ARG A 61 9.64 1.36 2.37
N VAL A 62 9.43 2.52 1.79
CA VAL A 62 8.20 3.29 1.90
C VAL A 62 7.51 3.35 0.53
N TYR A 63 6.20 3.48 0.58
CA TYR A 63 5.31 3.54 -0.57
C TYR A 63 4.62 4.89 -0.54
N ARG A 64 4.44 5.50 -1.71
CA ARG A 64 3.76 6.78 -1.89
C ARG A 64 2.91 6.77 -3.15
N LEU A 65 1.90 7.63 -3.24
CA LEU A 65 1.15 7.79 -4.48
C LEU A 65 2.10 8.24 -5.61
N ALA A 66 1.86 7.70 -6.81
CA ALA A 66 2.46 8.25 -8.00
C ALA A 66 1.77 9.59 -8.31
N GLY A 67 2.56 10.67 -8.28
CA GLY A 67 2.12 11.98 -8.77
C GLY A 67 2.09 12.05 -10.28
#